data_AF-A0A8J8C413-F1
#
_entry.id   AF-A0A8J8C413-F1
#
_cell.length_a   1.000
_cell.length_b   1.000
_cell.length_c   1.000
_cell.angle_alpha   90.00
_cell.angle_beta   90.00
_cell.angle_gamma   90.00
#
_symmetry.space_group_name_H-M   'P 1'
#
loop_
_entity.id
_entity.type
_entity.pdbx_description
1 polymer ?
#
loop_
_entity_poly.entity_id
_entity_poly.type
_entity_poly.pdbx_seq_one_letter_code
_entity_poly.pdbx_strand_id
1 'polypeptide(L)' 'SMVNWEISAGEWEYIRAPYGTCDILIVAGKDRDATREAVLALVEGLR' A
#
# COMPACT_ATOMS: atom_id res chain seq x y z
N SER A 1 2.52 1.73 -11.24
CA SER A 1 2.78 2.95 -10.46
C SER A 1 3.53 3.92 -11.35
N MET A 2 3.01 5.13 -11.61
CA MET A 2 3.70 6.18 -12.39
C MET A 2 4.72 6.96 -11.52
N VAL A 3 5.12 6.39 -10.38
CA VAL A 3 6.03 7.04 -9.45
C VAL A 3 7.44 7.01 -10.02
N ASN A 4 8.02 8.19 -10.20
CA ASN A 4 9.46 8.31 -10.45
C ASN A 4 10.21 8.15 -9.12
N TRP A 5 10.83 6.98 -8.94
CA TRP A 5 11.54 6.61 -7.72
C TRP A 5 12.88 7.34 -7.53
N GLU A 6 13.47 7.90 -8.58
CA GLU A 6 14.74 8.64 -8.48
C GLU A 6 14.58 9.96 -7.72
N ILE A 7 13.37 10.51 -7.68
CA ILE A 7 13.05 11.81 -7.06
C ILE A 7 11.96 11.72 -5.99
N SER A 8 11.41 10.54 -5.75
CA SER A 8 10.35 10.33 -4.77
C SER A 8 10.95 10.22 -3.37
N ALA A 9 10.35 10.93 -2.41
CA ALA A 9 10.71 10.77 -1.00
C ALA A 9 10.41 9.36 -0.46
N GLY A 10 9.55 8.60 -1.16
CA GLY A 10 9.34 7.16 -1.03
C GLY A 10 8.98 6.69 0.39
N GLU A 11 7.76 6.21 0.58
CA GLU A 11 7.35 5.65 1.86
C GLU A 11 6.95 4.18 1.73
N TRP A 12 7.34 3.40 2.74
CA TRP A 12 7.11 1.96 2.80
C TRP A 12 6.20 1.67 3.98
N GLU A 13 5.21 0.79 3.78
CA GLU A 13 4.34 0.35 4.86
C GLU A 13 4.02 -1.12 4.73
N TYR A 14 4.07 -1.82 5.86
CA TYR A 14 3.66 -3.20 5.95
C TYR A 14 2.28 -3.27 6.63
N ILE A 15 1.32 -3.87 5.95
CA ILE A 15 -0.02 -4.13 6.46
C ILE A 15 -0.18 -5.63 6.63
N ARG A 16 -0.47 -6.04 7.86
CA ARG A 16 -0.80 -7.43 8.15
C ARG A 16 -2.18 -7.76 7.59
N ALA A 17 -2.27 -8.78 6.73
CA ALA A 17 -3.56 -9.14 6.15
C ALA A 17 -4.41 -9.92 7.17
N PRO A 18 -5.70 -9.60 7.30
CA PRO A 18 -6.57 -10.26 8.27
C PRO A 18 -6.96 -11.71 7.88
N TYR A 19 -6.64 -12.16 6.65
CA TYR A 19 -7.09 -13.46 6.11
C TYR A 19 -6.02 -14.56 6.19
N GLY A 20 -4.84 -14.29 6.77
CA GLY A 20 -3.81 -15.29 7.04
C GLY A 20 -3.13 -15.92 5.82
N THR A 21 -3.42 -15.45 4.60
CA THR A 21 -2.84 -15.98 3.36
C THR A 21 -1.55 -15.26 2.98
N CYS A 22 -1.60 -13.95 2.75
CA CYS A 22 -0.44 -13.13 2.40
C CYS A 22 -0.58 -11.73 3.00
N ASP A 23 0.46 -11.23 3.67
CA ASP A 23 0.54 -9.83 4.09
C ASP A 23 0.83 -8.89 2.91
N ILE A 24 0.67 -7.58 3.13
CA ILE A 24 0.75 -6.57 2.09
C ILE A 24 1.91 -5.61 2.37
N LEU A 25 2.80 -5.46 1.40
CA LEU A 25 3.82 -4.41 1.39
C LEU A 25 3.38 -3.29 0.44
N ILE A 26 3.21 -2.09 0.98
CA ILE A 26 2.95 -0.88 0.23
C ILE A 26 4.27 -0.16 -0.02
N VAL A 27 4.48 0.21 -1.28
CA VAL A 27 5.55 1.12 -1.69
C VAL A 27 4.90 2.32 -2.38
N ALA A 28 4.79 3.43 -1.66
CA ALA A 28 4.08 4.63 -2.09
C ALA A 28 5.04 5.78 -2.41
N GLY A 29 4.74 6.53 -3.48
CA GLY A 29 5.63 7.58 -3.96
C GLY A 29 5.51 8.92 -3.22
N LYS A 30 4.29 9.47 -3.17
CA LYS A 30 4.04 10.83 -2.66
C LYS A 30 3.05 10.88 -1.49
N ASP A 31 2.16 9.89 -1.39
CA ASP A 31 1.12 9.86 -0.35
C ASP A 31 0.88 8.41 0.11
N ARG A 32 1.52 8.06 1.24
CA ARG A 32 1.41 6.73 1.86
C ARG A 32 0.02 6.47 2.41
N ASP A 33 -0.58 7.45 3.08
CA ASP A 33 -1.88 7.29 3.73
C ASP A 33 -2.99 7.09 2.71
N ALA A 34 -3.01 7.88 1.62
CA ALA A 34 -3.96 7.66 0.53
C ALA A 34 -3.77 6.27 -0.13
N THR A 35 -2.53 5.81 -0.25
CA THR A 35 -2.23 4.47 -0.80
C THR A 35 -2.68 3.36 0.17
N ARG A 36 -2.46 3.55 1.48
CA ARG A 36 -2.92 2.65 2.55
C ARG A 36 -4.43 2.48 2.52
N GLU A 37 -5.18 3.58 2.51
CA GLU A 37 -6.65 3.53 2.49
C GLU A 37 -7.19 2.84 1.23
N ALA A 38 -6.60 3.11 0.07
CA ALA A 38 -6.98 2.44 -1.18
C ALA A 38 -6.73 0.92 -1.12
N VAL A 39 -5.60 0.50 -0.53
CA VAL A 39 -5.28 -0.92 -0.32
C VAL A 39 -6.26 -1.57 0.66
N LEU A 40 -6.57 -0.92 1.77
CA LEU A 40 -7.53 -1.43 2.75
C LEU A 40 -8.94 -1.59 2.15
N ALA A 41 -9.39 -0.63 1.35
CA ALA A 41 -10.67 -0.72 0.65
C ALA A 41 -10.72 -1.88 -0.36
N LEU A 42 -9.62 -2.10 -1.11
CA LEU A 42 -9.51 -3.25 -2.02
C LEU A 42 -9.56 -4.58 -1.25
N VAL A 43 -8.82 -4.65 -0.15
CA VAL A 43 -8.74 -5.79 0.75
C VAL A 43 -10.10 -6.13 1.34
N GLU A 44 -10.87 -5.13 1.80
CA GLU A 44 -12.22 -5.31 2.34
C GLU A 44 -13.20 -5.80 1.27
N GLY A 45 -13.11 -5.30 0.04
CA GLY A 45 -13.95 -5.73 -1.08
C GLY A 45 -13.70 -7.16 -1.59
N LEU A 46 -12.59 -7.79 -1.18
CA LEU A 46 -12.26 -9.19 -1.51
C LEU A 46 -12.84 -10.20 -0.49
N ARG A 47 -13.53 -9.71 0.54
CA ARG A 47 -14.15 -10.50 1.61
C ARG A 47 -15.57 -10.94 1.25
#